data_AF-A0A1H4KIA9-F1
#
_entry.id   AF-A0A1H4KIA9-F1
#
_cell.length_a   1.000
_cell.length_b   1.000
_cell.length_c   1.000
_cell.angle_alpha   90.00
_cell.angle_beta   90.00
_cell.angle_gamma   90.00
#
_symmetry.space_group_name_H-M   'P 1'
#
loop_
_entity.id
_entity.type
_entity.pdbx_description
1 polymer ?
#
loop_
_entity_poly.entity_id
_entity_poly.type
_entity_poly.pdbx_seq_one_letter_code
_entity_poly.pdbx_strand_id
1 'polypeptide(L)'
;MSAWGTFKAAQVADDQLAQSRDDTEAATRRQVSQITMWLQPLDGHRTYVIANRSLDAASLYLQIDYGPDGHEAAHLLRVGVAPPCTRMELSVQSAHLAVRTPPQDRPPERTYRLNSLIVRDAGGKIWKRESTGTLASLPALPEVADARRRSLPEVADARRRSLPEDAVRIRPLEQCGNGT
;
A
#
# COMPACT_ATOMS: atom_id res chain seq x y z
N MET A 1 41.72 18.95 -30.86
CA MET A 1 40.78 17.84 -31.18
C MET A 1 40.26 17.20 -29.89
N SER A 2 39.46 17.91 -29.10
CA SER A 2 39.02 17.44 -27.76
C SER A 2 37.52 17.61 -27.49
N ALA A 3 36.83 18.50 -28.23
CA ALA A 3 35.41 18.77 -28.01
C ALA A 3 34.48 17.58 -28.36
N TRP A 4 34.79 16.81 -29.40
CA TRP A 4 33.98 15.66 -29.82
C TRP A 4 34.03 14.49 -28.85
N GLY A 5 35.20 14.24 -28.25
CA GLY A 5 35.39 13.20 -27.24
C GLY A 5 34.60 13.50 -25.96
N THR A 6 34.61 14.75 -25.50
CA THR A 6 33.83 15.18 -24.33
C THR A 6 32.32 15.09 -24.57
N PHE A 7 31.83 15.48 -25.75
CA PHE A 7 30.42 15.38 -26.10
C PHE A 7 29.93 13.92 -26.10
N LYS A 8 30.69 13.00 -26.70
CA LYS A 8 30.33 11.56 -26.71
C LYS A 8 30.44 10.91 -25.33
N ALA A 9 31.40 11.34 -24.51
CA ALA A 9 31.48 10.89 -23.13
C ALA A 9 30.27 11.34 -22.29
N ALA A 10 29.80 12.59 -22.49
CA ALA A 10 28.58 13.08 -21.85
C ALA A 10 27.34 12.29 -22.27
N GLN A 11 27.21 12.00 -23.58
CA GLN A 11 26.10 11.20 -24.11
C GLN A 11 26.04 9.80 -23.49
N VAL A 12 27.18 9.10 -23.40
CA VAL A 12 27.23 7.76 -22.77
C VAL A 12 26.90 7.83 -21.28
N ALA A 13 27.36 8.87 -20.58
CA ALA A 13 27.03 9.06 -19.17
C ALA A 13 25.52 9.26 -18.97
N ASP A 14 24.86 10.03 -19.83
CA ASP A 14 23.41 10.22 -19.78
C ASP A 14 22.64 8.92 -20.06
N ASP A 15 23.08 8.14 -21.06
CA ASP A 15 22.48 6.84 -21.39
C ASP A 15 22.62 5.84 -20.23
N GLN A 16 23.78 5.81 -19.56
CA GLN A 16 24.01 4.97 -18.38
C GLN A 16 23.11 5.36 -17.20
N LEU A 17 22.89 6.65 -16.99
CA LEU A 17 21.99 7.14 -15.95
C LEU A 17 20.53 6.78 -16.26
N ALA A 18 20.11 6.88 -17.52
CA ALA A 18 18.78 6.46 -17.94
C ALA A 18 18.57 4.96 -17.70
N GLN A 19 19.50 4.13 -18.17
CA GLN A 19 19.46 2.68 -17.96
C GLN A 19 19.42 2.32 -16.46
N SER A 20 20.24 2.98 -15.65
CA SER A 20 20.27 2.74 -14.20
C SER A 20 18.93 3.07 -13.52
N ARG A 21 18.24 4.12 -13.97
CA ARG A 21 16.91 4.49 -13.45
C ARG A 21 15.86 3.43 -13.81
N ASP A 22 15.87 2.96 -15.05
CA ASP A 22 14.93 1.94 -15.53
C ASP A 22 15.12 0.61 -14.80
N ASP A 23 16.38 0.19 -14.60
CA ASP A 23 16.71 -1.02 -13.86
C ASP A 23 16.28 -0.92 -12.39
N THR A 24 16.48 0.25 -11.77
CA THR A 24 16.06 0.52 -10.40
C THR A 24 14.53 0.47 -10.27
N GLU A 25 13.81 1.06 -11.22
CA GLU A 25 12.35 1.01 -11.23
C GLU A 25 11.83 -0.42 -11.44
N ALA A 26 12.43 -1.18 -12.36
CA ALA A 26 12.07 -2.56 -12.60
C ALA A 26 12.30 -3.44 -11.37
N ALA A 27 13.45 -3.28 -10.69
CA ALA A 27 13.76 -3.98 -9.45
C ALA A 27 12.76 -3.63 -8.33
N THR A 28 12.45 -2.34 -8.16
CA THR A 28 11.47 -1.88 -7.15
C THR A 28 10.08 -2.44 -7.44
N ARG A 29 9.64 -2.43 -8.71
CA ARG A 29 8.35 -3.00 -9.10
C ARG A 29 8.30 -4.51 -8.83
N ARG A 30 9.39 -5.25 -9.10
CA ARG A 30 9.49 -6.69 -8.79
C ARG A 30 9.45 -6.94 -7.28
N GLN A 31 10.10 -6.11 -6.47
CA GLN A 31 10.03 -6.22 -5.02
C GLN A 31 8.59 -6.06 -4.52
N VAL A 32 7.89 -5.00 -4.94
CA VAL A 32 6.51 -4.75 -4.52
C VAL A 32 5.52 -5.76 -5.15
N SER A 33 5.85 -6.36 -6.30
CA SER A 33 5.02 -7.39 -6.91
C SER A 33 4.88 -8.63 -6.02
N GLN A 34 5.85 -8.88 -5.15
CA GLN A 34 5.88 -9.98 -4.18
C GLN A 34 5.05 -9.71 -2.91
N ILE A 35 4.58 -8.47 -2.72
CA ILE A 35 3.68 -8.10 -1.63
C ILE A 35 2.25 -8.28 -2.12
N THR A 36 1.55 -9.29 -1.60
CA THR A 36 0.20 -9.67 -2.03
C THR A 36 -0.79 -9.69 -0.87
N MET A 37 -2.07 -9.61 -1.21
CA MET A 37 -3.15 -9.57 -0.23
C MET A 37 -4.36 -10.35 -0.73
N TRP A 38 -5.00 -11.08 0.17
CA TRP A 38 -6.23 -11.83 -0.12
C TRP A 38 -7.08 -11.98 1.14
N LEU A 39 -8.30 -12.46 0.96
CA LEU A 39 -9.21 -12.82 2.04
C LEU A 39 -9.17 -14.33 2.26
N GLN A 40 -9.07 -14.75 3.53
CA GLN A 40 -9.11 -16.16 3.90
C GLN A 40 -9.88 -16.33 5.23
N PRO A 41 -10.67 -17.40 5.40
CA PRO A 41 -11.18 -17.77 6.72
C PRO A 41 -10.03 -18.30 7.60
N LEU A 42 -9.85 -17.71 8.77
CA LEU A 42 -8.92 -18.16 9.82
C LEU A 42 -9.65 -18.13 11.17
N ASP A 43 -9.54 -19.20 11.96
CA ASP A 43 -10.22 -19.34 13.26
C ASP A 43 -11.74 -19.05 13.20
N GLY A 44 -12.41 -19.36 12.08
CA GLY A 44 -13.85 -19.08 11.88
C GLY A 44 -14.17 -17.64 11.48
N HIS A 45 -13.18 -16.76 11.33
CA HIS A 45 -13.36 -15.36 10.96
C HIS A 45 -12.77 -15.04 9.58
N ARG A 46 -13.43 -14.14 8.83
CA ARG A 46 -12.85 -13.58 7.61
C ARG A 46 -11.66 -12.70 7.99
N THR A 47 -10.50 -13.00 7.43
CA THR A 47 -9.23 -12.35 7.74
C THR A 47 -8.57 -11.86 6.46
N TYR A 48 -8.15 -10.60 6.47
CA TYR A 48 -7.23 -10.07 5.46
C TYR A 48 -5.85 -10.62 5.74
N VAL A 49 -5.30 -11.32 4.75
CA VAL A 49 -3.95 -11.83 4.80
C VAL A 49 -3.12 -10.98 3.86
N ILE A 50 -2.03 -10.41 4.38
CA ILE A 50 -1.04 -9.69 3.59
C ILE A 50 0.28 -10.45 3.73
N ALA A 51 0.89 -10.81 2.61
CA ALA A 51 2.17 -11.50 2.59
C ALA A 51 3.22 -10.61 1.93
N ASN A 52 4.26 -10.26 2.67
CA ASN A 52 5.48 -9.70 2.13
C ASN A 52 6.47 -10.84 1.87
N ARG A 53 6.56 -11.28 0.61
CA ARG A 53 7.57 -12.27 0.18
C ARG A 53 8.86 -11.63 -0.31
N SER A 54 8.98 -10.31 -0.22
CA SER A 54 10.21 -9.61 -0.58
C SER A 54 11.23 -9.63 0.55
N LEU A 55 12.49 -9.40 0.17
CA LEU A 55 13.61 -9.27 1.09
C LEU A 55 13.66 -7.91 1.79
N ASP A 56 12.78 -6.99 1.41
CA ASP A 56 12.74 -5.63 1.91
C ASP A 56 11.48 -5.39 2.76
N ALA A 57 11.62 -4.58 3.80
CA ALA A 57 10.48 -4.13 4.58
C ALA A 57 9.63 -3.13 3.79
N ALA A 58 8.32 -3.08 4.08
CA ALA A 58 7.43 -2.12 3.45
C ALA A 58 6.38 -1.59 4.43
N SER A 59 6.02 -0.31 4.31
CA SER A 59 4.89 0.24 5.07
C SER A 59 3.58 -0.01 4.32
N LEU A 60 2.58 -0.52 5.02
CA LEU A 60 1.32 -0.95 4.45
C LEU A 60 0.16 -0.09 4.91
N TYR A 61 -0.74 0.19 3.96
CA TYR A 61 -1.99 0.90 4.18
C TYR A 61 -3.11 0.16 3.42
N LEU A 62 -4.30 0.07 4.00
CA LEU A 62 -5.47 -0.47 3.32
C LEU A 62 -6.37 0.68 2.93
N GLN A 63 -6.81 0.68 1.67
CA GLN A 63 -7.88 1.56 1.23
C GLN A 63 -9.20 0.77 1.31
N ILE A 64 -10.06 1.20 2.22
CA ILE A 64 -11.36 0.58 2.48
C ILE A 64 -12.43 1.57 2.07
N ASP A 65 -13.27 1.16 1.14
CA ASP A 65 -14.44 1.94 0.75
C ASP A 65 -15.62 1.59 1.66
N TYR A 66 -16.40 2.61 1.98
CA TYR A 66 -17.54 2.56 2.90
C TYR A 66 -18.74 3.29 2.29
N GLY A 67 -19.94 2.74 2.49
CA GLY A 67 -21.20 3.31 2.01
C GLY A 67 -22.27 2.23 1.85
N PRO A 68 -23.50 2.58 1.45
CA PRO A 68 -24.55 1.62 1.14
C PRO A 68 -24.07 0.59 0.09
N ASP A 69 -23.36 1.05 -0.95
CA ASP A 69 -22.78 0.21 -2.00
C ASP A 69 -21.25 0.08 -1.93
N GLY A 70 -20.61 0.56 -0.86
CA GLY A 70 -19.15 0.53 -0.71
C GLY A 70 -18.41 1.46 -1.68
N HIS A 71 -18.98 2.63 -2.02
CA HIS A 71 -18.40 3.59 -2.98
C HIS A 71 -18.40 5.06 -2.49
N GLU A 72 -18.79 5.32 -1.25
CA GLU A 72 -19.12 6.69 -0.80
C GLU A 72 -17.90 7.43 -0.21
N ALA A 73 -17.06 6.73 0.57
CA ALA A 73 -15.83 7.29 1.12
C ALA A 73 -14.72 6.23 1.19
N ALA A 74 -13.56 6.56 0.63
CA ALA A 74 -12.35 5.76 0.76
C ALA A 74 -11.58 6.19 2.03
N HIS A 75 -11.44 5.28 2.98
CA HIS A 75 -10.62 5.48 4.17
C HIS A 75 -9.27 4.78 4.01
N LEU A 76 -8.20 5.50 4.38
CA LEU A 76 -6.85 4.94 4.41
C LEU A 76 -6.53 4.48 5.84
N LEU A 77 -6.43 3.17 6.03
CA LEU A 77 -6.09 2.55 7.30
C LEU A 77 -4.61 2.18 7.32
N ARG A 78 -3.84 2.72 8.27
CA ARG A 78 -2.43 2.34 8.43
C ARG A 78 -2.36 0.97 9.12
N VAL A 79 -1.79 -0.01 8.43
CA VAL A 79 -1.59 -1.36 8.99
C VAL A 79 -0.32 -1.42 9.81
N GLY A 80 0.78 -0.85 9.30
CA GLY A 80 2.08 -0.90 9.96
C GLY A 80 3.20 -1.18 8.97
N VAL A 81 4.31 -1.71 9.46
CA VAL A 81 5.44 -2.16 8.64
C VAL A 81 5.35 -3.67 8.51
N ALA A 82 5.40 -4.17 7.28
CA ALA A 82 5.58 -5.59 6.98
C ALA A 82 7.08 -5.89 6.91
N PRO A 83 7.65 -6.67 7.84
CA PRO A 83 9.02 -7.12 7.72
C PRO A 83 9.20 -8.01 6.47
N PRO A 84 10.44 -8.20 6.00
CA PRO A 84 10.76 -9.18 4.96
C PRO A 84 10.22 -10.57 5.32
N CYS A 85 9.77 -11.31 4.31
CA CYS A 85 9.39 -12.71 4.48
C CYS A 85 8.32 -12.95 5.56
N THR A 86 7.32 -12.08 5.67
CA THR A 86 6.26 -12.20 6.69
C THR A 86 4.86 -12.27 6.11
N ARG A 87 3.99 -12.93 6.86
CA ARG A 87 2.54 -12.97 6.71
C ARG A 87 1.92 -12.18 7.85
N MET A 88 1.09 -11.21 7.52
CA MET A 88 0.31 -10.41 8.45
C MET A 88 -1.15 -10.82 8.31
N GLU A 89 -1.81 -11.07 9.44
CA GLU A 89 -3.19 -11.52 9.53
C GLU A 89 -3.98 -10.45 10.28
N LEU A 90 -4.96 -9.86 9.59
CA LEU A 90 -5.80 -8.79 10.11
C LEU A 90 -7.27 -9.19 10.01
N SER A 91 -7.93 -9.32 11.16
CA SER A 91 -9.38 -9.58 11.18
C SER A 91 -10.13 -8.44 10.49
N VAL A 92 -11.09 -8.80 9.62
CA VAL A 92 -11.99 -7.85 8.95
C VAL A 92 -12.72 -6.98 9.98
N GLN A 93 -13.10 -7.57 11.13
CA GLN A 93 -13.78 -6.82 12.20
C GLN A 93 -12.87 -5.74 12.79
N SER A 94 -11.60 -6.04 13.06
CA SER A 94 -10.64 -5.06 13.58
C SER A 94 -10.38 -3.93 12.58
N ALA A 95 -10.27 -4.28 11.29
CA ALA A 95 -10.16 -3.30 10.22
C ALA A 95 -11.39 -2.37 10.16
N HIS A 96 -12.60 -2.93 10.26
CA HIS A 96 -13.83 -2.15 10.28
C HIS A 96 -13.95 -1.27 11.52
N LEU A 97 -13.61 -1.80 12.71
CA LEU A 97 -13.63 -1.06 13.96
C LEU A 97 -12.71 0.17 13.90
N ALA A 98 -11.52 0.04 13.30
CA ALA A 98 -10.63 1.17 13.10
C ALA A 98 -11.23 2.24 12.17
N VAL A 99 -12.11 1.88 11.23
CA VAL A 99 -12.80 2.84 10.34
C VAL A 99 -14.03 3.47 11.00
N ARG A 100 -14.51 3.00 12.16
CA ARG A 100 -15.69 3.60 12.82
C ARG A 100 -15.39 4.94 13.51
N THR A 101 -16.08 5.99 13.10
CA THR A 101 -16.40 7.15 13.96
C THR A 101 -17.47 6.71 14.98
N PRO A 102 -17.46 7.18 16.24
CA PRO A 102 -18.56 6.93 17.18
C PRO A 102 -19.87 7.54 16.63
N PRO A 103 -21.04 6.94 16.90
CA PRO A 103 -22.25 7.18 16.14
C PRO A 103 -23.03 8.40 16.65
N GLN A 104 -23.40 9.30 15.74
CA GLN A 104 -24.75 9.88 15.74
C GLN A 104 -25.34 9.51 14.38
N ASP A 105 -26.47 8.78 14.42
CA ASP A 105 -27.29 8.37 13.27
C ASP A 105 -26.71 7.28 12.33
N ARG A 106 -26.92 6.01 12.71
CA ARG A 106 -26.72 4.85 11.84
C ARG A 106 -27.91 4.67 10.87
N PRO A 107 -27.67 4.48 9.57
CA PRO A 107 -28.42 3.53 8.77
C PRO A 107 -27.82 2.11 8.90
N PRO A 108 -28.64 1.05 8.85
CA PRO A 108 -28.27 -0.32 9.25
C PRO A 108 -27.52 -1.17 8.20
N GLU A 109 -27.25 -0.67 7.00
CA GLU A 109 -26.72 -1.48 5.89
C GLU A 109 -25.54 -0.79 5.20
N ARG A 110 -24.41 -0.67 5.89
CA ARG A 110 -23.18 -0.18 5.24
C ARG A 110 -22.25 -1.34 4.95
N THR A 111 -21.91 -1.48 3.68
CA THR A 111 -20.96 -2.46 3.20
C THR A 111 -19.56 -1.87 3.29
N TYR A 112 -18.63 -2.67 3.80
CA TYR A 112 -17.21 -2.36 3.79
C TYR A 112 -16.55 -3.18 2.71
N ARG A 113 -15.82 -2.51 1.82
CA ARG A 113 -15.12 -3.17 0.73
C ARG A 113 -13.65 -2.79 0.77
N LEU A 114 -12.79 -3.80 0.86
CA LEU A 114 -11.38 -3.58 0.62
C LEU A 114 -11.17 -3.34 -0.88
N ASN A 115 -10.68 -2.16 -1.21
CA ASN A 115 -10.46 -1.75 -2.59
C ASN A 115 -9.03 -2.05 -3.02
N SER A 116 -8.05 -1.60 -2.22
CA SER A 116 -6.64 -1.76 -2.54
C SER A 116 -5.72 -1.85 -1.32
N LEU A 117 -4.55 -2.46 -1.56
CA LEU A 117 -3.38 -2.36 -0.69
C LEU A 117 -2.48 -1.26 -1.23
N ILE A 118 -2.12 -0.31 -0.39
CA ILE A 118 -1.12 0.69 -0.69
C ILE A 118 0.18 0.33 0.04
N VAL A 119 1.26 0.25 -0.72
CA VAL A 119 2.59 -0.13 -0.25
C VAL A 119 3.50 1.07 -0.42
N ARG A 120 4.20 1.45 0.65
CA ARG A 120 5.39 2.30 0.55
C ARG A 120 6.62 1.41 0.72
N ASP A 121 7.44 1.31 -0.31
CA ASP A 121 8.67 0.53 -0.29
C ASP A 121 9.75 1.16 0.60
N ALA A 122 10.88 0.47 0.76
CA ALA A 122 12.01 0.94 1.55
C ALA A 122 12.64 2.23 0.99
N GLY A 123 12.53 2.46 -0.32
CA GLY A 123 12.95 3.70 -1.00
C GLY A 123 11.96 4.85 -0.88
N GLY A 124 10.80 4.64 -0.25
CA GLY A 124 9.75 5.63 -0.05
C GLY A 124 8.80 5.80 -1.23
N LYS A 125 8.97 5.07 -2.34
CA LYS A 125 8.03 5.11 -3.48
C LYS A 125 6.75 4.37 -3.11
N ILE A 126 5.64 4.89 -3.61
CA ILE A 126 4.29 4.46 -3.23
C ILE A 126 3.69 3.69 -4.40
N TRP A 127 3.04 2.58 -4.07
CA TRP A 127 2.41 1.69 -5.00
C TRP A 127 1.01 1.36 -4.53
N LYS A 128 0.07 1.27 -5.47
CA LYS A 128 -1.28 0.79 -5.24
C LYS A 128 -1.46 -0.54 -5.92
N ARG A 129 -1.84 -1.54 -5.15
CA ARG A 129 -2.30 -2.83 -5.63
C ARG A 129 -3.81 -2.93 -5.44
N GLU A 130 -4.54 -2.91 -6.54
CA GLU A 130 -5.98 -3.16 -6.52
C GLU A 130 -6.27 -4.60 -6.10
N SER A 131 -7.45 -4.86 -5.54
CA SER A 131 -7.88 -6.22 -5.21
C SER A 131 -7.93 -7.16 -6.43
N THR A 132 -7.99 -6.60 -7.64
CA THR A 132 -7.91 -7.32 -8.92
C THR A 132 -6.49 -7.79 -9.27
N GLY A 133 -5.47 -7.35 -8.53
CA GLY A 133 -4.07 -7.68 -8.73
C GLY A 133 -3.27 -6.63 -9.49
N THR A 134 -3.92 -5.65 -10.13
CA THR A 134 -3.25 -4.55 -10.84
C THR A 134 -2.36 -3.75 -9.90
N LEU A 135 -1.10 -3.52 -10.32
CA LEU A 135 -0.10 -2.77 -9.56
C LEU A 135 0.30 -1.51 -10.32
N ALA A 136 0.18 -0.34 -9.68
CA ALA A 136 0.55 0.94 -10.24
C ALA A 136 1.32 1.79 -9.23
N SER A 137 2.30 2.57 -9.69
CA SER A 137 2.98 3.56 -8.84
C SER A 137 2.09 4.79 -8.64
N LEU A 138 2.11 5.36 -7.44
CA LEU A 138 1.45 6.61 -7.09
C LEU A 138 2.47 7.70 -6.76
N PRO A 139 2.17 8.98 -7.10
CA PRO A 139 3.04 10.09 -6.73
C PRO A 139 3.00 10.42 -5.22
N ALA A 140 1.89 10.11 -4.53
CA ALA A 140 1.71 10.37 -3.11
C ALA A 140 0.65 9.41 -2.52
N LEU A 141 0.54 9.37 -1.18
CA LEU A 141 -0.59 8.69 -0.53
C LEU A 141 -1.91 9.43 -0.88
N PRO A 142 -3.02 8.72 -1.10
CA PRO A 142 -4.30 9.33 -1.50
C PRO A 142 -4.78 10.45 -0.57
N GLU A 143 -4.61 10.32 0.76
CA GLU A 143 -4.99 11.36 1.73
C GLU A 143 -4.25 12.70 1.52
N VAL A 144 -3.03 12.67 1.00
CA VAL A 144 -2.20 13.88 0.79
C VAL A 144 -2.55 14.56 -0.54
N ALA A 145 -3.07 13.79 -1.51
CA ALA A 145 -3.44 14.31 -2.83
C ALA A 145 -4.78 15.07 -2.80
N ASP A 146 -5.75 14.59 -2.02
CA ASP A 146 -7.08 15.21 -1.92
C ASP A 146 -7.12 16.45 -1.01
N ALA A 147 -6.31 16.48 0.06
CA ALA A 147 -6.18 17.66 0.92
C ALA A 147 -5.63 18.90 0.18
N ARG A 148 -4.86 18.68 -0.89
CA ARG A 148 -4.33 19.77 -1.73
C ARG A 148 -5.36 20.33 -2.72
N ARG A 149 -6.43 19.60 -3.02
CA ARG A 149 -7.50 20.02 -3.95
C ARG A 149 -8.71 20.65 -3.27
N ARG A 150 -8.96 20.35 -1.99
CA ARG A 150 -10.12 20.88 -1.27
C ARG A 150 -9.65 21.77 -0.13
N SER A 151 -9.54 23.07 -0.41
CA SER A 151 -9.59 24.11 0.62
C SER A 151 -10.95 24.08 1.32
N LEU A 152 -11.09 23.24 2.34
CA LEU A 152 -12.22 23.23 3.29
C LEU A 152 -11.65 23.06 4.72
N PRO A 153 -12.04 23.90 5.70
CA PRO A 153 -11.41 23.90 7.02
C PRO A 153 -11.82 22.74 7.95
N GLU A 154 -12.50 21.71 7.44
CA GLU A 154 -13.21 20.72 8.27
C GLU A 154 -12.80 19.27 7.99
N VAL A 155 -11.58 19.06 7.49
CA VAL A 155 -11.02 17.71 7.23
C VAL A 155 -9.75 17.43 8.06
N ALA A 156 -9.53 18.22 9.11
CA ALA A 156 -8.42 18.03 10.05
C ALA A 156 -8.53 16.73 10.88
N ASP A 157 -9.69 16.07 10.85
CA ASP A 157 -9.96 14.82 11.58
C ASP A 157 -9.97 13.56 10.70
N ALA A 158 -9.37 13.61 9.50
CA ALA A 158 -8.72 12.42 8.93
C ALA A 158 -7.47 12.07 9.79
N ARG A 159 -7.68 11.87 11.10
CA ARG A 159 -6.68 11.33 12.00
C ARG A 159 -6.27 10.00 11.40
N ARG A 160 -4.98 9.86 11.08
CA ARG A 160 -4.35 8.59 10.71
C ARG A 160 -4.84 7.51 11.68
N ARG A 161 -5.80 6.70 11.24
CA ARG A 161 -6.30 5.62 12.08
C ARG A 161 -5.30 4.50 11.93
N SER A 162 -4.59 4.21 13.02
CA SER A 162 -3.78 3.01 13.15
C SER A 162 -4.67 1.90 13.67
N LEU A 163 -4.39 0.68 13.22
CA LEU A 163 -4.89 -0.49 13.89
C LEU A 163 -4.34 -0.54 15.33
N PRO A 164 -5.11 -1.10 16.29
CA PRO A 164 -4.55 -1.56 17.56
C PRO A 164 -3.37 -2.50 17.33
N GLU A 165 -2.34 -2.45 18.16
CA GLU A 165 -1.12 -3.24 17.96
C GLU A 165 -1.36 -4.77 18.00
N ASP A 166 -2.39 -5.20 18.71
CA ASP A 166 -2.84 -6.61 18.83
C ASP A 166 -3.77 -7.05 17.70
N ALA A 167 -4.24 -6.13 16.85
CA ALA A 167 -5.15 -6.45 15.75
C ALA A 167 -4.46 -7.17 14.59
N VAL A 168 -3.12 -7.16 14.55
CA VAL A 168 -2.32 -7.75 13.49
C VAL A 168 -1.46 -8.87 14.05
N ARG A 169 -1.69 -10.10 13.60
CA ARG A 169 -0.81 -11.24 13.90
C ARG A 169 0.24 -11.37 12.81
N ILE A 170 1.51 -11.42 13.18
CA ILE A 170 2.63 -11.56 12.24
C ILE A 170 3.21 -12.97 12.37
N ARG A 171 3.43 -13.64 11.24
CA ARG A 171 4.04 -14.96 11.13
C ARG A 171 5.15 -14.95 10.07
N PRO A 172 6.21 -15.75 10.23
CA PRO A 172 7.19 -15.94 9.16
C PRO A 172 6.58 -16.67 7.97
N LEU A 173 7.15 -16.45 6.77
CA LEU A 173 6.86 -17.19 5.55
C LEU A 173 8.06 -18.04 5.17
N GLU A 174 7.81 -19.32 4.87
CA GLU A 174 8.84 -20.28 4.42
C GLU A 174 9.38 -19.95 3.02
N GLN A 175 8.57 -19.33 2.16
CA GLN A 175 8.94 -18.99 0.78
C GLN A 175 9.09 -17.47 0.62
N CYS A 176 10.34 -17.03 0.42
CA CYS A 176 10.71 -15.63 0.30
C CYS A 176 11.73 -15.42 -0.84
N GLY A 177 11.72 -14.25 -1.47
CA GLY A 177 12.68 -13.88 -2.52
C GLY A 177 12.50 -14.55 -3.87
N ASN A 178 11.55 -15.49 -4.02
CA ASN A 178 11.29 -16.16 -5.29
C ASN A 178 10.49 -15.25 -6.22
N GLY A 179 11.22 -14.51 -7.07
CA GLY A 179 10.69 -13.92 -8.29
C GLY A 179 10.98 -14.85 -9.47
N THR A 180 10.08 -15.79 -9.75
CA THR A 180 10.03 -16.42 -11.07
C THR A 180 9.27 -15.54 -12.03
#